data_AF-A0A1V0U1Y2-F1
#
_entry.id   AF-A0A1V0U1Y2-F1
#
_cell.length_a   1.000
_cell.length_b   1.000
_cell.length_c   1.000
_cell.angle_alpha   90.00
_cell.angle_beta   90.00
_cell.angle_gamma   90.00
#
_symmetry.space_group_name_H-M   'P 1'
#
loop_
_entity.id
_entity.type
_entity.pdbx_description
1 polymer ?
#
loop_
_entity_poly.entity_id
_entity_poly.type
_entity_poly.pdbx_seq_one_letter_code
_entity_poly.pdbx_strand_id
1 'polypeptide(L)'
;MSGTDGDNGTDGPAGSSPPSGQGRRPSRHVLAPGAVHVPGWLTLDQQRELVTACRGWARGPAPIRHTKLPRGGVMSVQTVCIGWHWQPYAYTRTADDVNGARVAEFPEWMVELGRRALVDAYQDETAGDGYTPDTALINFYDAQAKLGMHQDKEERSGAPVVSLSIGDTCVFRFGNTETRTKPYTDIELASGDLFVFGGPSRFAYHGVPKVRPGTGDPATGLTNGRLNITMRVTGLS
;
A
#
# COMPACT_ATOMS: atom_id res chain seq x y z
N MET A 1 81.35 -14.16 -12.35
CA MET A 1 81.16 -15.30 -11.43
C MET A 1 80.11 -14.87 -10.42
N SER A 2 79.05 -15.69 -10.29
CA SER A 2 78.08 -15.81 -9.15
C SER A 2 77.37 -14.52 -8.66
N GLY A 3 76.04 -14.36 -8.80
CA GLY A 3 74.96 -15.02 -8.03
C GLY A 3 74.87 -14.39 -6.63
N THR A 4 73.74 -13.93 -6.05
CA THR A 4 72.33 -14.38 -6.06
C THR A 4 71.41 -13.32 -5.42
N ASP A 5 70.14 -13.34 -5.85
CA ASP A 5 68.84 -13.08 -5.18
C ASP A 5 68.70 -12.29 -3.87
N GLY A 6 67.63 -11.48 -3.82
CA GLY A 6 67.09 -10.86 -2.61
C GLY A 6 65.82 -10.04 -2.88
N ASP A 7 64.72 -10.73 -3.13
CA ASP A 7 63.33 -10.22 -3.08
C ASP A 7 62.94 -9.88 -1.63
N ASN A 8 62.28 -8.73 -1.42
CA ASN A 8 61.31 -8.59 -0.34
C ASN A 8 60.40 -7.37 -0.57
N GLY A 9 59.13 -7.66 -0.89
CA GLY A 9 58.07 -6.69 -1.07
C GLY A 9 57.47 -6.16 0.22
N THR A 10 56.78 -5.02 0.08
CA THR A 10 55.68 -4.59 0.95
C THR A 10 54.68 -3.80 0.11
N ASP A 11 53.84 -4.50 -0.64
CA ASP A 11 52.58 -3.93 -1.16
C ASP A 11 51.55 -3.98 -0.04
N GLY A 12 51.21 -2.80 0.49
CA GLY A 12 50.04 -2.64 1.36
C GLY A 12 48.77 -2.83 0.54
N PRO A 13 47.70 -3.45 1.09
CA PRO A 13 46.48 -3.62 0.33
C PRO A 13 45.81 -2.26 0.18
N ALA A 14 45.76 -1.76 -1.05
CA ALA A 14 44.87 -0.68 -1.44
C ALA A 14 43.44 -1.13 -1.12
N GLY A 15 42.84 -0.53 -0.09
CA GLY A 15 41.43 -0.69 0.23
C GLY A 15 40.58 -0.21 -0.93
N SER A 16 40.13 -1.14 -1.76
CA SER A 16 39.09 -0.89 -2.74
C SER A 16 37.77 -0.70 -1.98
N SER A 17 37.35 0.55 -1.82
CA SER A 17 35.97 0.86 -1.46
C SER A 17 35.02 0.18 -2.46
N PRO A 18 33.98 -0.53 -2.00
CA PRO A 18 33.02 -1.10 -2.94
C PRO A 18 32.27 0.04 -3.65
N PRO A 19 31.90 -0.12 -4.92
CA PRO A 19 31.08 0.87 -5.61
C PRO A 19 29.74 0.97 -4.88
N SER A 20 29.43 2.18 -4.44
CA SER A 20 28.10 2.56 -3.94
C SER A 20 27.06 2.17 -4.99
N GLY A 21 26.33 1.09 -4.74
CA GLY A 21 25.19 0.69 -5.55
C GLY A 21 24.15 1.79 -5.49
N GLN A 22 24.18 2.69 -6.48
CA GLN A 22 23.09 3.61 -6.74
C GLN A 22 21.90 2.76 -7.16
N GLY A 23 21.10 2.34 -6.19
CA GLY A 23 19.80 1.72 -6.44
C GLY A 23 19.01 2.68 -7.33
N ARG A 24 18.71 2.24 -8.55
CA ARG A 24 17.88 2.99 -9.50
C ARG A 24 16.59 3.37 -8.78
N ARG A 25 16.38 4.69 -8.57
CA ARG A 25 15.12 5.18 -7.99
C ARG A 25 13.95 4.60 -8.81
N PRO A 26 12.89 4.09 -8.17
CA PRO A 26 11.76 3.52 -8.86
C PRO A 26 11.15 4.52 -9.86
N SER A 27 10.73 4.04 -11.04
CA SER A 27 10.19 4.90 -12.08
C SER A 27 8.81 5.43 -11.70
N ARG A 28 8.74 6.67 -11.24
CA ARG A 28 7.50 7.35 -10.84
C ARG A 28 6.65 7.71 -12.06
N HIS A 29 5.34 7.47 -11.99
CA HIS A 29 4.38 7.77 -13.04
C HIS A 29 3.22 8.61 -12.49
N VAL A 30 3.04 9.82 -13.02
CA VAL A 30 1.88 10.67 -12.71
C VAL A 30 0.75 10.29 -13.65
N LEU A 31 -0.35 9.74 -13.10
CA LEU A 31 -1.52 9.34 -13.89
C LEU A 31 -2.48 10.50 -14.13
N ALA A 32 -2.64 11.36 -13.13
CA ALA A 32 -3.47 12.55 -13.13
C ALA A 32 -2.96 13.53 -12.06
N PRO A 33 -3.38 14.80 -12.04
CA PRO A 33 -3.02 15.74 -10.98
C PRO A 33 -3.33 15.18 -9.58
N GLY A 34 -2.29 14.98 -8.77
CA GLY A 34 -2.39 14.40 -7.42
C GLY A 34 -2.47 12.87 -7.35
N ALA A 35 -2.46 12.16 -8.49
CA ALA A 35 -2.47 10.70 -8.57
C ALA A 35 -1.16 10.14 -9.14
N VAL A 36 -0.41 9.39 -8.34
CA VAL A 36 0.95 8.95 -8.65
C VAL A 36 1.13 7.46 -8.32
N HIS A 37 1.73 6.74 -9.26
CA HIS A 37 2.20 5.36 -9.11
C HIS A 37 3.73 5.34 -8.95
N VAL A 38 4.22 4.63 -7.96
CA VAL A 38 5.65 4.39 -7.70
C VAL A 38 5.87 2.87 -7.63
N PRO A 39 6.32 2.24 -8.73
CA PRO A 39 6.53 0.79 -8.81
C PRO A 39 7.66 0.33 -7.89
N GLY A 40 7.51 -0.83 -7.24
CA GLY A 40 8.58 -1.43 -6.41
C GLY A 40 9.08 -0.53 -5.27
N TRP A 41 8.20 0.29 -4.70
CA TRP A 41 8.54 1.22 -3.63
C TRP A 41 8.89 0.51 -2.32
N LEU A 42 8.19 -0.59 -2.00
CA LEU A 42 8.51 -1.44 -0.85
C LEU A 42 9.60 -2.45 -1.20
N THR A 43 10.65 -2.49 -0.38
CA THR A 43 11.61 -3.59 -0.37
C THR A 43 10.95 -4.90 0.04
N LEU A 44 11.59 -6.04 -0.27
CA LEU A 44 11.06 -7.35 0.11
C LEU A 44 10.89 -7.50 1.63
N ASP A 45 11.81 -6.96 2.43
CA ASP A 45 11.72 -7.05 3.89
C ASP A 45 10.58 -6.21 4.45
N GLN A 46 10.36 -5.01 3.93
CA GLN A 46 9.16 -4.21 4.28
C GLN A 46 7.87 -4.93 3.88
N GLN A 47 7.85 -5.61 2.73
CA GLN A 47 6.70 -6.42 2.35
C GLN A 47 6.46 -7.56 3.36
N ARG A 48 7.49 -8.27 3.81
CA ARG A 48 7.40 -9.33 4.84
C ARG A 48 6.86 -8.82 6.17
N GLU A 49 7.35 -7.68 6.62
CA GLU A 49 6.88 -7.02 7.86
C GLU A 49 5.40 -6.66 7.76
N LEU A 50 4.99 -6.04 6.64
CA LEU A 50 3.59 -5.68 6.38
C LEU A 50 2.67 -6.90 6.29
N VAL A 51 3.10 -7.98 5.61
CA VAL A 51 2.32 -9.24 5.57
C VAL A 51 2.13 -9.81 6.98
N THR A 52 3.18 -9.79 7.79
CA THR A 52 3.12 -10.27 9.18
C THR A 52 2.16 -9.44 10.02
N ALA A 53 2.23 -8.11 9.95
CA ALA A 53 1.31 -7.21 10.63
C ALA A 53 -0.15 -7.41 10.18
N CYS A 54 -0.38 -7.48 8.86
CA CYS A 54 -1.71 -7.73 8.29
C CYS A 54 -2.32 -9.05 8.77
N ARG A 55 -1.51 -10.12 8.85
CA ARG A 55 -1.95 -11.41 9.38
C ARG A 55 -2.31 -11.33 10.87
N GLY A 56 -1.60 -10.50 11.63
CA GLY A 56 -1.94 -10.18 13.02
C GLY A 56 -3.33 -9.54 13.10
N TRP A 57 -3.55 -8.43 12.41
CA TRP A 57 -4.84 -7.72 12.43
C TRP A 57 -6.00 -8.56 11.90
N ALA A 58 -5.77 -9.35 10.85
CA ALA A 58 -6.79 -10.22 10.28
C ALA A 58 -7.36 -11.23 11.29
N ARG A 59 -6.63 -11.57 12.35
CA ARG A 59 -7.08 -12.49 13.41
C ARG A 59 -7.91 -11.80 14.50
N GLY A 60 -7.76 -10.50 14.70
CA GLY A 60 -8.52 -9.77 15.72
C GLY A 60 -7.77 -8.56 16.29
N PRO A 61 -8.44 -7.74 17.12
CA PRO A 61 -9.69 -8.00 17.85
C PRO A 61 -10.98 -8.04 17.00
N ALA A 62 -11.03 -7.31 15.88
CA ALA A 62 -12.08 -7.43 14.86
C ALA A 62 -11.48 -8.18 13.65
N PRO A 63 -11.88 -9.44 13.39
CA PRO A 63 -11.23 -10.25 12.36
C PRO A 63 -11.58 -9.79 10.94
N ILE A 64 -10.77 -10.22 9.98
CA ILE A 64 -11.03 -10.00 8.57
C ILE A 64 -12.37 -10.65 8.16
N ARG A 65 -13.16 -9.95 7.35
CA ARG A 65 -14.48 -10.42 6.92
C ARG A 65 -14.81 -10.03 5.49
N HIS A 66 -15.77 -10.74 4.89
CA HIS A 66 -16.48 -10.20 3.74
C HIS A 66 -17.56 -9.22 4.20
N THR A 67 -17.59 -8.03 3.60
CA THR A 67 -18.61 -7.01 3.94
C THR A 67 -19.94 -7.33 3.27
N LYS A 68 -21.01 -7.35 4.07
CA LYS A 68 -22.40 -7.43 3.58
C LYS A 68 -22.89 -6.03 3.24
N LEU A 69 -23.41 -5.85 2.03
CA LEU A 69 -23.90 -4.55 1.58
C LEU A 69 -25.39 -4.33 1.95
N PRO A 70 -25.81 -3.09 2.26
CA PRO A 70 -27.18 -2.81 2.72
C PRO A 70 -28.29 -3.16 1.71
N ARG A 71 -27.97 -3.13 0.41
CA ARG A 71 -28.90 -3.49 -0.68
C ARG A 71 -28.86 -4.98 -1.05
N GLY A 72 -28.25 -5.80 -0.20
CA GLY A 72 -27.93 -7.19 -0.50
C GLY A 72 -26.62 -7.33 -1.28
N GLY A 73 -26.08 -8.55 -1.30
CA GLY A 73 -24.77 -8.86 -1.87
C GLY A 73 -23.64 -8.85 -0.84
N VAL A 74 -22.63 -9.66 -1.11
CA VAL A 74 -21.43 -9.83 -0.27
C VAL A 74 -20.23 -9.45 -1.12
N MET A 75 -19.39 -8.55 -0.62
CA MET A 75 -18.15 -8.20 -1.30
C MET A 75 -17.24 -9.43 -1.34
N SER A 76 -16.72 -9.77 -2.51
CA SER A 76 -15.74 -10.87 -2.66
C SER A 76 -14.39 -10.55 -2.00
N VAL A 77 -14.12 -9.26 -1.75
CA VAL A 77 -12.93 -8.82 -1.02
C VAL A 77 -13.15 -9.07 0.47
N GLN A 78 -12.12 -9.54 1.15
CA GLN A 78 -12.11 -9.59 2.61
C GLN A 78 -11.40 -8.36 3.16
N THR A 79 -11.97 -7.71 4.17
CA THR A 79 -11.43 -6.47 4.74
C THR A 79 -11.32 -6.57 6.25
N VAL A 80 -10.18 -6.11 6.77
CA VAL A 80 -9.99 -5.76 8.18
C VAL A 80 -9.59 -4.30 8.26
N CYS A 81 -10.08 -3.59 9.26
CA CYS A 81 -9.77 -2.18 9.47
C CYS A 81 -8.92 -2.02 10.73
N ILE A 82 -8.09 -0.99 10.77
CA ILE A 82 -7.35 -0.57 11.97
C ILE A 82 -7.57 0.93 12.20
N GLY A 83 -7.51 1.37 13.45
CA GLY A 83 -7.78 2.74 13.92
C GLY A 83 -9.27 3.08 13.97
N TRP A 84 -9.92 3.00 12.82
CA TRP A 84 -11.38 3.09 12.67
C TRP A 84 -11.92 1.92 11.87
N HIS A 85 -13.06 1.41 12.30
CA HIS A 85 -13.79 0.38 11.58
C HIS A 85 -14.66 1.00 10.50
N TRP A 86 -14.43 0.62 9.25
CA TRP A 86 -15.33 0.97 8.16
C TRP A 86 -16.47 -0.06 8.06
N GLN A 87 -17.68 0.47 8.07
CA GLN A 87 -18.89 -0.23 7.66
C GLN A 87 -19.63 0.63 6.63
N PRO A 88 -20.56 0.06 5.84
CA PRO A 88 -21.28 0.84 4.85
C PRO A 88 -21.83 2.15 5.43
N TYR A 89 -21.38 3.27 4.86
CA TYR A 89 -21.75 4.65 5.20
C TYR A 89 -21.18 5.25 6.50
N ALA A 90 -20.33 4.55 7.25
CA ALA A 90 -19.82 5.07 8.52
C ALA A 90 -18.45 4.52 8.92
N TYR A 91 -17.73 5.34 9.68
CA TYR A 91 -16.59 4.91 10.49
C TYR A 91 -17.00 4.86 11.96
N THR A 92 -16.65 3.77 12.63
CA THR A 92 -16.94 3.52 14.06
C THR A 92 -15.68 3.04 14.79
N ARG A 93 -15.67 3.12 16.13
CA ARG A 93 -14.57 2.54 16.93
C ARG A 93 -14.78 1.05 17.24
N THR A 94 -16.00 0.55 17.05
CA THR A 94 -16.40 -0.85 17.26
C THR A 94 -16.86 -1.48 15.96
N ALA A 95 -16.57 -2.76 15.79
CA ALA A 95 -16.93 -3.55 14.63
C ALA A 95 -18.28 -4.27 14.85
N ASP A 96 -19.35 -3.49 14.99
CA ASP A 96 -20.68 -3.98 15.37
C ASP A 96 -21.30 -4.91 14.32
N ASP A 97 -20.93 -4.76 13.04
CA ASP A 97 -21.31 -5.65 11.95
C ASP A 97 -20.46 -6.94 11.86
N VAL A 98 -19.52 -7.13 12.79
CA VAL A 98 -18.61 -8.29 12.85
C VAL A 98 -18.79 -9.07 14.15
N ASN A 99 -18.40 -8.47 15.27
CA ASN A 99 -18.40 -9.10 16.59
C ASN A 99 -18.54 -8.09 17.75
N GLY A 100 -18.75 -6.80 17.46
CA GLY A 100 -18.84 -5.73 18.46
C GLY A 100 -17.53 -5.37 19.15
N ALA A 101 -16.39 -5.97 18.77
CA ALA A 101 -15.11 -5.66 19.37
C ALA A 101 -14.62 -4.27 18.97
N ARG A 102 -13.84 -3.62 19.84
CA ARG A 102 -13.09 -2.42 19.48
C ARG A 102 -12.06 -2.77 18.40
N VAL A 103 -11.95 -1.93 17.38
CA VAL A 103 -10.95 -2.09 16.31
C VAL A 103 -9.52 -1.95 16.88
N ALA A 104 -8.54 -2.60 16.23
CA ALA A 104 -7.13 -2.43 16.58
C ALA A 104 -6.73 -0.95 16.47
N GLU A 105 -5.78 -0.50 17.28
CA GLU A 105 -5.30 0.88 17.20
C GLU A 105 -4.45 1.11 15.94
N PHE A 106 -4.43 2.36 15.45
CA PHE A 106 -3.59 2.73 14.32
C PHE A 106 -2.13 2.88 14.80
N PRO A 107 -1.17 2.12 14.25
CA PRO A 107 0.22 2.19 14.71
C PRO A 107 0.93 3.46 14.25
N GLU A 108 1.74 4.05 15.13
CA GLU A 108 2.54 5.25 14.83
C GLU A 108 3.50 5.04 13.65
N TRP A 109 4.11 3.86 13.52
CA TRP A 109 5.01 3.57 12.40
C TRP A 109 4.30 3.59 11.03
N MET A 110 2.98 3.40 10.99
CA MET A 110 2.20 3.55 9.75
C MET A 110 1.95 5.01 9.39
N VAL A 111 1.91 5.92 10.38
CA VAL A 111 1.91 7.36 10.13
C VAL A 111 3.17 7.73 9.37
N GLU A 112 4.33 7.27 9.84
CA GLU A 112 5.61 7.61 9.21
C GLU A 112 5.82 6.91 7.87
N LEU A 113 5.30 5.70 7.70
CA LEU A 113 5.21 5.06 6.40
C LEU A 113 4.38 5.89 5.41
N GLY A 114 3.22 6.40 5.86
CA GLY A 114 2.35 7.27 5.08
C GLY A 114 3.02 8.58 4.68
N ARG A 115 3.69 9.25 5.63
CA ARG A 115 4.43 10.50 5.34
C ARG A 115 5.53 10.29 4.30
N ARG A 116 6.35 9.23 4.45
CA ARG A 116 7.39 8.88 3.47
C ARG A 116 6.78 8.59 2.09
N ALA A 117 5.66 7.88 2.05
CA ALA A 117 4.97 7.60 0.79
C ALA A 117 4.54 8.89 0.08
N LEU A 118 4.05 9.90 0.80
CA LEU A 118 3.69 11.20 0.20
C LEU A 118 4.92 11.96 -0.30
N VAL A 119 5.99 12.00 0.49
CA VAL A 119 7.26 12.64 0.09
C VAL A 119 7.79 12.04 -1.20
N ASP A 120 7.87 10.71 -1.28
CA ASP A 120 8.39 10.02 -2.46
C ASP A 120 7.47 10.11 -3.67
N ALA A 121 6.15 9.99 -3.47
CA ALA A 121 5.17 10.04 -4.55
C ALA A 121 5.03 11.47 -5.13
N TYR A 122 5.06 12.49 -4.29
CA TYR A 122 4.93 13.88 -4.75
C TYR A 122 6.28 14.54 -5.06
N GLN A 123 7.39 13.93 -4.64
CA GLN A 123 8.75 14.48 -4.76
C GLN A 123 8.86 15.87 -4.10
N ASP A 124 8.25 15.98 -2.93
CA ASP A 124 8.15 17.18 -2.12
C ASP A 124 8.35 16.79 -0.66
N GLU A 125 9.44 17.26 -0.05
CA GLU A 125 9.82 16.95 1.34
C GLU A 125 8.76 17.40 2.35
N THR A 126 7.91 18.36 1.99
CA THR A 126 6.83 18.87 2.83
C THR A 126 5.50 18.15 2.62
N ALA A 127 5.40 17.26 1.63
CA ALA A 127 4.15 16.56 1.31
C ALA A 127 3.63 15.67 2.45
N GLY A 128 4.53 15.21 3.33
CA GLY A 128 4.17 14.46 4.53
C GLY A 128 3.74 15.34 5.72
N ASP A 129 3.93 16.65 5.65
CA ASP A 129 3.69 17.56 6.77
C ASP A 129 2.19 17.56 7.14
N GLY A 130 1.90 17.29 8.40
CA GLY A 130 0.52 17.20 8.89
C GLY A 130 -0.26 15.98 8.41
N TYR A 131 0.33 15.07 7.61
CA TYR A 131 -0.33 13.81 7.27
C TYR A 131 -0.28 12.87 8.48
N THR A 132 -1.44 12.66 9.09
CA THR A 132 -1.64 11.79 10.26
C THR A 132 -2.78 10.81 9.98
N PRO A 133 -2.56 9.77 9.15
CA PRO A 133 -3.59 8.78 8.91
C PRO A 133 -3.95 8.12 10.23
N ASP A 134 -5.25 7.93 10.44
CA ASP A 134 -5.83 7.38 11.65
C ASP A 134 -6.68 6.14 11.35
N THR A 135 -6.78 5.75 10.08
CA THR A 135 -7.36 4.47 9.66
C THR A 135 -6.56 3.84 8.52
N ALA A 136 -6.53 2.51 8.51
CA ALA A 136 -6.20 1.78 7.30
C ALA A 136 -7.21 0.65 7.06
N LEU A 137 -7.60 0.50 5.80
CA LEU A 137 -8.35 -0.65 5.32
C LEU A 137 -7.36 -1.63 4.68
N ILE A 138 -7.28 -2.83 5.23
CA ILE A 138 -6.48 -3.94 4.71
C ILE A 138 -7.42 -4.86 3.96
N ASN A 139 -7.29 -4.86 2.64
CA ASN A 139 -8.10 -5.67 1.73
C ASN A 139 -7.30 -6.87 1.24
N PHE A 140 -7.85 -8.07 1.43
CA PHE A 140 -7.36 -9.31 0.84
C PHE A 140 -8.24 -9.70 -0.36
N TYR A 141 -7.59 -10.02 -1.47
CA TYR A 141 -8.21 -10.47 -2.71
C TYR A 141 -7.68 -11.86 -3.03
N ASP A 142 -8.57 -12.83 -3.15
CA ASP A 142 -8.27 -14.08 -3.84
C ASP A 142 -8.26 -13.88 -5.37
N ALA A 143 -8.10 -14.96 -6.12
CA ALA A 143 -8.01 -14.92 -7.58
C ALA A 143 -9.32 -14.48 -8.28
N GLN A 144 -10.47 -14.57 -7.59
CA GLN A 144 -11.80 -14.25 -8.12
C GLN A 144 -12.33 -12.92 -7.59
N ALA A 145 -11.72 -12.39 -6.53
CA ALA A 145 -12.13 -11.16 -5.89
C ALA A 145 -11.95 -9.95 -6.82
N LYS A 146 -12.98 -9.11 -6.84
CA LYS A 146 -13.02 -7.85 -7.56
C LYS A 146 -13.61 -6.75 -6.70
N LEU A 147 -13.25 -5.51 -7.00
CA LEU A 147 -13.82 -4.33 -6.38
C LEU A 147 -14.32 -3.39 -7.49
N GLY A 148 -15.63 -3.14 -7.49
CA GLY A 148 -16.22 -2.22 -8.46
C GLY A 148 -15.74 -0.78 -8.26
N MET A 149 -15.99 0.08 -9.25
CA MET A 149 -15.68 1.51 -9.14
C MET A 149 -16.32 2.07 -7.86
N HIS A 150 -15.58 2.82 -7.05
CA HIS A 150 -16.07 3.47 -5.83
C HIS A 150 -15.21 4.69 -5.52
N GLN A 151 -15.68 5.51 -4.58
CA GLN A 151 -14.93 6.61 -4.02
C GLN A 151 -14.72 6.33 -2.54
N ASP A 152 -13.60 6.80 -2.03
CA ASP A 152 -13.36 6.90 -0.59
C ASP A 152 -13.88 8.26 -0.14
N LYS A 153 -15.13 8.31 0.31
CA LYS A 153 -15.87 9.56 0.57
C LYS A 153 -16.52 9.63 1.95
N GLU A 154 -16.37 8.58 2.74
CA GLU A 154 -16.88 8.50 4.10
C GLU A 154 -15.99 9.29 5.09
N GLU A 155 -14.79 9.68 4.67
CA GLU A 155 -13.92 10.58 5.44
C GLU A 155 -14.37 12.04 5.34
N ARG A 156 -14.21 12.80 6.44
CA ARG A 156 -14.38 14.27 6.46
C ARG A 156 -13.13 15.02 5.99
N SER A 157 -12.01 14.33 5.81
CA SER A 157 -10.73 14.92 5.42
C SER A 157 -10.49 14.83 3.90
N GLY A 158 -9.91 15.89 3.35
CA GLY A 158 -9.38 15.92 1.98
C GLY A 158 -7.93 15.40 1.84
N ALA A 159 -7.32 14.90 2.92
CA ALA A 159 -5.94 14.41 2.90
C ALA A 159 -5.77 13.21 1.94
N PRO A 160 -4.61 13.05 1.28
CA PRO A 160 -4.39 12.00 0.29
C PRO A 160 -4.65 10.57 0.80
N VAL A 161 -5.04 9.69 -0.11
CA VAL A 161 -5.09 8.26 0.12
C VAL A 161 -3.74 7.65 -0.29
N VAL A 162 -3.13 6.89 0.62
CA VAL A 162 -1.90 6.13 0.36
C VAL A 162 -2.25 4.65 0.29
N SER A 163 -1.93 4.00 -0.83
CA SER A 163 -2.30 2.63 -1.14
C SER A 163 -1.06 1.80 -1.47
N LEU A 164 -0.82 0.73 -0.71
CA LEU A 164 0.29 -0.20 -0.90
C LEU A 164 -0.23 -1.53 -1.44
N SER A 165 0.51 -2.17 -2.34
CA SER A 165 0.17 -3.48 -2.91
C SER A 165 1.23 -4.53 -2.59
N ILE A 166 0.80 -5.73 -2.16
CA ILE A 166 1.68 -6.87 -1.88
C ILE A 166 1.01 -8.15 -2.40
N GLY A 167 1.76 -9.05 -3.04
CA GLY A 167 1.26 -10.30 -3.61
C GLY A 167 0.90 -10.18 -5.08
N ASP A 168 -0.15 -10.89 -5.49
CA ASP A 168 -0.58 -10.96 -6.89
C ASP A 168 -0.87 -9.57 -7.48
N THR A 169 -0.36 -9.32 -8.67
CA THR A 169 -0.60 -8.11 -9.46
C THR A 169 -2.09 -7.96 -9.73
N CYS A 170 -2.61 -6.74 -9.64
CA CYS A 170 -3.97 -6.43 -10.08
C CYS A 170 -4.00 -5.46 -11.25
N VAL A 171 -5.10 -5.50 -12.00
CA VAL A 171 -5.52 -4.37 -12.82
C VAL A 171 -6.21 -3.39 -11.86
N PHE A 172 -5.65 -2.19 -11.73
CA PHE A 172 -6.23 -1.09 -11.00
C PHE A 172 -6.80 -0.07 -11.98
N ARG A 173 -8.10 0.18 -11.85
CA ARG A 173 -8.83 1.13 -12.69
C ARG A 173 -8.95 2.45 -11.95
N PHE A 174 -8.35 3.50 -12.49
CA PHE A 174 -8.39 4.84 -11.92
C PHE A 174 -9.19 5.78 -12.83
N GLY A 175 -10.29 6.32 -12.32
CA GLY A 175 -11.25 7.14 -13.04
C GLY A 175 -11.14 8.63 -12.75
N ASN A 176 -12.27 9.32 -12.91
CA ASN A 176 -12.44 10.75 -12.64
C ASN A 176 -13.24 10.97 -11.34
N THR A 177 -13.45 12.22 -10.93
CA THR A 177 -14.19 12.58 -9.71
C THR A 177 -15.71 12.71 -9.89
N GLU A 178 -16.19 12.71 -11.13
CA GLU A 178 -17.57 13.05 -11.48
C GLU A 178 -18.47 11.82 -11.63
N THR A 179 -17.96 10.77 -12.28
CA THR A 179 -18.74 9.58 -12.64
C THR A 179 -17.97 8.27 -12.45
N ARG A 180 -18.73 7.20 -12.17
CA ARG A 180 -18.26 5.81 -12.08
C ARG A 180 -17.85 5.23 -13.45
N THR A 181 -18.15 5.94 -14.54
CA THR A 181 -17.90 5.51 -15.93
C THR A 181 -16.65 6.18 -16.50
N LYS A 182 -16.42 6.05 -17.82
CA LYS A 182 -15.28 6.67 -18.50
C LYS A 182 -15.29 8.21 -18.37
N PRO A 183 -14.13 8.87 -18.46
CA PRO A 183 -12.80 8.30 -18.68
C PRO A 183 -12.21 7.63 -17.43
N TYR A 184 -11.49 6.53 -17.66
CA TYR A 184 -10.62 5.88 -16.69
C TYR A 184 -9.39 5.33 -17.38
N THR A 185 -8.31 5.17 -16.61
CA THR A 185 -7.07 4.54 -17.01
C THR A 185 -6.89 3.26 -16.20
N ASP A 186 -6.59 2.16 -16.88
CA ASP A 186 -6.19 0.92 -16.22
C ASP A 186 -4.66 0.87 -16.15
N ILE A 187 -4.12 0.62 -14.95
CA ILE A 187 -2.71 0.33 -14.72
C ILE A 187 -2.56 -1.00 -14.00
N GLU A 188 -1.37 -1.57 -14.02
CA GLU A 188 -1.04 -2.72 -13.19
C GLU A 188 -0.36 -2.26 -11.91
N LEU A 189 -0.85 -2.78 -10.77
CA LEU A 189 -0.19 -2.61 -9.47
C LEU A 189 0.36 -3.98 -9.06
N ALA A 190 1.68 -4.09 -9.04
CA ALA A 190 2.42 -5.29 -8.68
C ALA A 190 2.81 -5.29 -7.19
N SER A 191 3.39 -6.40 -6.73
CA SER A 191 3.91 -6.52 -5.37
C SER A 191 4.99 -5.47 -5.11
N GLY A 192 4.82 -4.71 -4.03
CA GLY A 192 5.71 -3.63 -3.61
C GLY A 192 5.35 -2.24 -4.13
N ASP A 193 4.33 -2.13 -4.99
CA ASP A 193 3.95 -0.85 -5.57
C ASP A 193 3.23 0.06 -4.56
N LEU A 194 3.53 1.36 -4.67
CA LEU A 194 2.84 2.45 -4.00
C LEU A 194 1.96 3.18 -5.03
N PHE A 195 0.73 3.48 -4.63
CA PHE A 195 -0.16 4.38 -5.35
C PHE A 195 -0.73 5.43 -4.39
N VAL A 196 -0.59 6.70 -4.73
CA VAL A 196 -1.10 7.83 -3.95
C VAL A 196 -2.08 8.62 -4.78
N PHE A 197 -3.25 8.97 -4.23
CA PHE A 197 -4.16 9.91 -4.86
C PHE A 197 -4.72 10.92 -3.86
N GLY A 198 -4.54 12.20 -4.16
CA GLY A 198 -4.92 13.33 -3.33
C GLY A 198 -5.24 14.58 -4.17
N GLY A 199 -5.45 15.71 -3.50
CA GLY A 199 -5.75 16.98 -4.17
C GLY A 199 -6.92 16.85 -5.16
N PRO A 200 -6.75 17.26 -6.44
CA PRO A 200 -7.80 17.13 -7.46
C PRO A 200 -8.31 15.69 -7.67
N SER A 201 -7.48 14.71 -7.36
CA SER A 201 -7.77 13.28 -7.54
C SER A 201 -8.25 12.59 -6.25
N ARG A 202 -8.36 13.29 -5.12
CA ARG A 202 -8.68 12.68 -3.80
C ARG A 202 -9.96 11.86 -3.80
N PHE A 203 -10.96 12.32 -4.55
CA PHE A 203 -12.26 11.66 -4.67
C PHE A 203 -12.46 11.01 -6.04
N ALA A 204 -11.38 10.57 -6.70
CA ALA A 204 -11.50 9.86 -7.97
C ALA A 204 -12.16 8.49 -7.76
N TYR A 205 -13.09 8.14 -8.66
CA TYR A 205 -13.64 6.79 -8.71
C TYR A 205 -12.53 5.81 -9.09
N HIS A 206 -12.41 4.72 -8.37
CA HIS A 206 -11.40 3.70 -8.65
C HIS A 206 -11.88 2.29 -8.27
N GLY A 207 -11.18 1.27 -8.76
CA GLY A 207 -11.55 -0.12 -8.47
C GLY A 207 -10.50 -1.12 -8.92
N VAL A 208 -10.79 -2.40 -8.65
CA VAL A 208 -9.94 -3.53 -9.00
C VAL A 208 -10.77 -4.50 -9.83
N PRO A 209 -10.80 -4.37 -11.18
CA PRO A 209 -11.58 -5.26 -12.02
C PRO A 209 -11.06 -6.70 -12.05
N LYS A 210 -9.75 -6.91 -11.82
CA LYS A 210 -9.09 -8.22 -11.97
C LYS A 210 -7.84 -8.34 -11.10
N VAL A 211 -7.64 -9.51 -10.50
CA VAL A 211 -6.37 -9.97 -9.93
C VAL A 211 -5.74 -11.01 -10.87
N ARG A 212 -4.41 -10.99 -11.02
CA ARG A 212 -3.64 -11.93 -11.84
C ARG A 212 -3.00 -12.98 -10.91
N PRO A 213 -3.61 -14.16 -10.75
CA PRO A 213 -3.12 -15.16 -9.80
C PRO A 213 -1.73 -15.67 -10.18
N GLY A 214 -0.90 -15.96 -9.18
CA GLY A 214 0.42 -16.56 -9.35
C GLY A 214 1.49 -15.58 -9.85
N THR A 215 1.28 -14.28 -9.65
CA THR A 215 2.24 -13.23 -10.02
C THR A 215 2.97 -12.65 -8.81
N GLY A 216 2.49 -12.91 -7.58
CA GLY A 216 3.16 -12.53 -6.35
C GLY A 216 4.41 -13.37 -6.06
N ASP A 217 5.34 -12.80 -5.29
CA ASP A 217 6.52 -13.50 -4.78
C ASP A 217 6.20 -14.14 -3.40
N PRO A 218 6.22 -15.49 -3.27
CA PRO A 218 6.00 -16.17 -2.00
C PRO A 218 7.00 -15.77 -0.91
N ALA A 219 8.18 -15.22 -1.26
CA ALA A 219 9.17 -14.74 -0.31
C ALA A 219 8.66 -13.57 0.54
N THR A 220 7.60 -12.87 0.11
CA THR A 220 6.90 -11.86 0.93
C THR A 220 6.19 -12.47 2.14
N GLY A 221 6.02 -13.79 2.19
CA GLY A 221 5.23 -14.49 3.20
C GLY A 221 3.74 -14.55 2.88
N LEU A 222 3.30 -13.99 1.74
CA LEU A 222 1.96 -14.15 1.19
C LEU A 222 2.03 -15.16 0.02
N THR A 223 1.58 -16.38 0.26
CA THR A 223 1.72 -17.49 -0.70
C THR A 223 0.76 -17.41 -1.89
N ASN A 224 -0.36 -16.70 -1.73
CA ASN A 224 -1.38 -16.54 -2.76
C ASN A 224 -2.23 -15.29 -2.50
N GLY A 225 -2.85 -14.78 -3.57
CA GLY A 225 -3.72 -13.62 -3.51
C GLY A 225 -2.95 -12.31 -3.37
N ARG A 226 -3.70 -11.25 -3.09
CA ARG A 226 -3.21 -9.88 -3.02
C ARG A 226 -3.66 -9.22 -1.73
N LEU A 227 -2.74 -8.55 -1.07
CA LEU A 227 -3.02 -7.59 -0.01
C LEU A 227 -2.94 -6.16 -0.55
N ASN A 228 -3.87 -5.34 -0.10
CA ASN A 228 -3.82 -3.90 -0.27
C ASN A 228 -4.03 -3.21 1.08
N ILE A 229 -3.14 -2.28 1.39
CA ILE A 229 -3.19 -1.49 2.62
C ILE A 229 -3.45 -0.05 2.21
N THR A 230 -4.60 0.47 2.58
CA THR A 230 -5.02 1.82 2.20
C THR A 230 -5.15 2.70 3.43
N MET A 231 -4.19 3.59 3.63
CA MET A 231 -4.13 4.54 4.74
C MET A 231 -4.88 5.83 4.40
N ARG A 232 -5.67 6.32 5.36
CA ARG A 232 -6.54 7.49 5.20
C ARG A 232 -6.59 8.29 6.50
N VAL A 233 -6.94 9.57 6.35
CA VAL A 233 -7.29 10.44 7.47
C VAL A 233 -8.82 10.55 7.49
N THR A 234 -9.48 10.12 8.56
CA THR A 234 -10.94 10.16 8.65
C THR A 234 -11.46 11.57 8.92
N GLY A 235 -10.70 12.41 9.64
CA GLY A 235 -11.16 13.71 10.14
C GLY A 235 -12.22 13.60 11.25
N LEU A 236 -12.24 12.46 11.95
CA LEU A 236 -13.10 12.19 13.09
C LEU A 236 -12.29 12.25 14.39
N SER A 237 -12.98 12.55 15.49
CA SER A 237 -12.42 12.58 16.86
C SER A 237 -13.00 11.44 17.68
#